data_AF-A0A965G1R8-F1
#
_entry.id   AF-A0A965G1R8-F1
#
_cell.length_a   1.000
_cell.length_b   1.000
_cell.length_c   1.000
_cell.angle_alpha   90.00
_cell.angle_beta   90.00
_cell.angle_gamma   90.00
#
_symmetry.space_group_name_H-M   'P 1'
#
loop_
_entity.id
_entity.type
_entity.pdbx_description
1 polymer ?
#
loop_
_entity_poly.entity_id
_entity_poly.type
_entity_poly.pdbx_seq_one_letter_code
_entity_poly.pdbx_strand_id
1 'polypeptide(L)'
;MLSHRRRFISRASLMVAAALLSVNATTQVKAANLFWDQNNSTVGAGGTGTWDTSSAFWKNAGTATTISGNDATSASAFTSADTAYFTGVAGTVTLGAPLTIGGLVFSDITNTAAGNYVIAGSGVNILTLGAPTTSASPTIKVTTGNIATISAQVSGANGFAKTGQGSLWLTNNSNNFTGDIFVRDGSLIVSNNGQLGSGTTPIMVQGFYSNGLPFSGGALVLNGATTGFTLSRQVNIVGRGPGVVSGSAALISIGYNTISAGLSLGSLNSESRAWSSFGTTTISGPLTLNSSVGTAGTTGQVMALQGNGNWIIS
;
A
#
# COMPACT_ATOMS: atom_id res chain seq x y z
N MET A 1 -1.63 -48.61 77.60
CA MET A 1 -3.10 -48.67 77.43
C MET A 1 -3.59 -47.35 76.86
N LEU A 2 -4.40 -47.44 75.81
CA LEU A 2 -4.74 -46.43 74.82
C LEU A 2 -5.52 -45.22 75.38
N SER A 3 -5.09 -44.00 75.04
CA SER A 3 -5.96 -42.82 75.12
C SER A 3 -6.98 -42.85 73.97
N HIS A 4 -8.26 -42.70 74.34
CA HIS A 4 -9.39 -42.74 73.42
C HIS A 4 -9.48 -41.48 72.57
N ARG A 5 -9.45 -41.64 71.24
CA ARG A 5 -9.82 -40.60 70.26
C ARG A 5 -11.32 -40.29 70.38
N ARG A 6 -11.68 -39.05 70.74
CA ARG A 6 -13.04 -38.51 70.53
C ARG A 6 -13.06 -37.65 69.27
N ARG A 7 -13.94 -38.04 68.35
CA ARG A 7 -14.28 -37.33 67.11
C ARG A 7 -14.91 -35.98 67.45
N PHE A 8 -14.40 -34.90 66.87
CA PHE A 8 -15.15 -33.65 66.74
C PHE A 8 -15.66 -33.55 65.30
N ILE A 9 -16.98 -33.53 65.16
CA ILE A 9 -17.68 -33.21 63.91
C ILE A 9 -17.61 -31.68 63.77
N SER A 10 -16.87 -31.19 62.77
CA SER A 10 -16.86 -29.78 62.39
C SER A 10 -18.10 -29.47 61.54
N ARG A 11 -18.89 -28.49 61.99
CA ARG A 11 -20.02 -27.92 61.26
C ARG A 11 -19.85 -26.40 61.23
N ALA A 12 -19.54 -25.88 60.05
CA ALA A 12 -19.78 -24.52 59.54
C ALA A 12 -18.72 -24.30 58.42
N SER A 13 -18.96 -24.58 57.14
CA SER A 13 -19.90 -23.89 56.23
C SER A 13 -19.73 -22.38 56.24
N LEU A 14 -18.72 -21.87 55.51
CA LEU A 14 -18.88 -20.60 54.80
C LEU A 14 -18.09 -20.61 53.49
N MET A 15 -18.85 -20.42 52.41
CA MET A 15 -18.45 -20.34 51.01
C MET A 15 -17.42 -19.23 50.77
N VAL A 16 -16.36 -19.51 50.01
CA VAL A 16 -15.92 -18.67 48.86
C VAL A 16 -15.18 -19.59 47.89
N ALA A 17 -15.93 -20.25 47.01
CA ALA A 17 -15.38 -20.71 45.73
C ALA A 17 -15.48 -19.52 44.77
N ALA A 18 -14.55 -18.57 44.87
CA ALA A 18 -14.35 -17.59 43.82
C ALA A 18 -13.64 -18.32 42.68
N ALA A 19 -14.43 -18.83 41.75
CA ALA A 19 -13.95 -19.23 40.44
C ALA A 19 -13.20 -18.02 39.85
N LEU A 20 -11.87 -18.12 39.79
CA LEU A 20 -11.05 -17.30 38.90
C LEU A 20 -11.34 -17.78 37.46
N LEU A 21 -12.55 -17.52 36.97
CA LEU A 21 -12.74 -17.22 35.56
C LEU A 21 -12.03 -15.89 35.34
N SER A 22 -10.71 -15.96 35.14
CA SER A 22 -10.06 -14.99 34.26
C SER A 22 -10.77 -15.17 32.93
N VAL A 23 -11.79 -14.35 32.71
CA VAL A 23 -12.20 -14.01 31.37
C VAL A 23 -10.94 -13.35 30.81
N ASN A 24 -10.10 -14.16 30.17
CA ASN A 24 -9.23 -13.69 29.12
C ASN A 24 -10.19 -13.24 28.03
N ALA A 25 -10.86 -12.10 28.24
CA ALA A 25 -11.32 -11.27 27.16
C ALA A 25 -10.01 -10.93 26.49
N THR A 26 -9.65 -11.74 25.49
CA THR A 26 -8.80 -11.27 24.42
C THR A 26 -9.48 -9.98 24.00
N THR A 27 -8.89 -8.85 24.40
CA THR A 27 -9.27 -7.56 23.86
C THR A 27 -9.09 -7.75 22.36
N GLN A 28 -10.21 -8.01 21.68
CA GLN A 28 -10.22 -8.16 20.24
C GLN A 28 -9.58 -6.88 19.74
N VAL A 29 -8.37 -6.99 19.19
CA VAL A 29 -7.62 -5.84 18.67
C VAL A 29 -8.49 -5.32 17.53
N LYS A 30 -9.25 -4.26 17.80
CA LYS A 30 -10.07 -3.62 16.80
C LYS A 30 -9.12 -2.87 15.89
N ALA A 31 -9.32 -3.01 14.58
CA ALA A 31 -8.66 -2.22 13.57
C ALA A 31 -8.66 -0.74 13.99
N ALA A 32 -7.48 -0.14 14.10
CA ALA A 32 -7.31 1.26 14.46
C ALA A 32 -6.61 2.05 13.35
N ASN A 33 -7.06 3.29 13.17
CA ASN A 33 -6.38 4.32 12.42
C ASN A 33 -5.44 5.06 13.38
N LEU A 34 -4.14 4.96 13.13
CA LEU A 34 -3.08 5.50 13.97
C LEU A 34 -2.40 6.62 13.19
N PHE A 35 -2.40 7.84 13.73
CA PHE A 35 -1.83 9.02 13.08
C PHE A 35 -0.43 9.30 13.59
N TRP A 36 0.51 9.45 12.66
CA TRP A 36 1.89 9.79 12.95
C TRP A 36 2.02 11.24 13.40
N ASP A 37 2.64 11.44 14.56
CA ASP A 37 2.88 12.75 15.14
C ASP A 37 4.13 12.73 16.02
N GLN A 38 5.21 13.33 15.52
CA GLN A 38 6.48 13.34 16.24
C GLN A 38 6.57 14.43 17.31
N ASN A 39 5.86 15.55 17.15
CA ASN A 39 6.20 16.76 17.91
C ASN A 39 5.55 16.81 19.31
N ASN A 40 4.58 15.93 19.57
CA ASN A 40 3.88 15.74 20.85
C ASN A 40 3.36 17.05 21.52
N SER A 41 3.25 18.13 20.75
CA SER A 41 2.87 19.47 21.24
C SER A 41 1.80 20.13 20.37
N THR A 42 1.71 19.76 19.09
CA THR A 42 0.64 20.15 18.15
C THR A 42 0.22 18.94 17.35
N VAL A 43 -1.09 18.65 17.38
CA VAL A 43 -1.62 17.40 16.84
C VAL A 43 -1.54 17.34 15.32
N GLY A 44 -1.13 16.16 14.83
CA GLY A 44 -1.09 15.86 13.41
C GLY A 44 0.00 16.62 12.68
N ALA A 45 1.01 17.11 13.42
CA ALA A 45 2.12 17.86 12.86
C ALA A 45 3.00 17.01 11.94
N GLY A 46 2.97 15.68 12.07
CA GLY A 46 3.77 14.79 11.24
C GLY A 46 5.25 14.79 11.64
N GLY A 47 6.14 14.71 10.66
CA GLY A 47 7.58 14.92 10.83
C GLY A 47 8.46 13.66 10.70
N THR A 48 9.74 13.83 11.03
CA THR A 48 10.83 12.86 10.84
C THR A 48 11.16 12.14 12.13
N GLY A 49 10.91 10.85 12.24
CA GLY A 49 11.22 10.11 13.47
C GLY A 49 11.31 8.60 13.28
N THR A 50 11.43 7.90 14.40
CA THR A 50 11.54 6.44 14.41
C THR A 50 10.17 5.81 14.63
N TRP A 51 9.73 4.99 13.68
CA TRP A 51 8.56 4.13 13.84
C TRP A 51 8.97 2.84 14.54
N ASP A 52 8.86 2.85 15.86
CA ASP A 52 9.03 1.70 16.74
C ASP A 52 7.76 1.49 17.59
N THR A 53 7.78 0.52 18.50
CA THR A 53 6.63 0.15 19.36
C THR A 53 6.71 0.74 20.78
N SER A 54 7.72 1.56 21.05
CA SER A 54 8.05 2.12 22.37
C SER A 54 7.89 3.64 22.46
N SER A 55 8.09 4.34 21.34
CA SER A 55 8.06 5.79 21.24
C SER A 55 6.62 6.29 21.12
N ALA A 56 6.30 7.36 21.85
CA ALA A 56 4.98 7.97 21.84
C ALA A 56 4.79 8.90 20.63
N PHE A 57 4.64 8.33 19.44
CA PHE A 57 4.48 9.07 18.18
C PHE A 57 3.18 8.76 17.43
N TRP A 58 2.24 8.05 18.05
CA TRP A 58 1.00 7.62 17.42
C TRP A 58 -0.22 8.13 18.18
N LYS A 59 -1.09 8.85 17.49
CA LYS A 59 -2.44 9.18 17.98
C LYS A 59 -3.42 8.12 17.48
N ASN A 60 -4.08 7.42 18.41
CA ASN A 60 -5.10 6.44 18.07
C ASN A 60 -6.47 7.10 17.87
N ALA A 61 -6.93 7.11 16.63
CA ALA A 61 -8.21 7.67 16.22
C ALA A 61 -9.35 6.63 16.17
N GLY A 62 -9.09 5.38 16.59
CA GLY A 62 -10.04 4.28 16.44
C GLY A 62 -10.41 4.10 14.97
N THR A 63 -11.68 4.27 14.63
CA THR A 63 -12.16 4.17 13.24
C THR A 63 -12.15 5.49 12.48
N ALA A 64 -11.85 6.61 13.14
CA ALA A 64 -11.89 7.93 12.50
C ALA A 64 -10.74 8.10 11.50
N THR A 65 -11.03 8.75 10.37
CA THR A 65 -10.06 9.02 9.29
C THR A 65 -9.48 10.43 9.36
N THR A 66 -9.81 11.16 10.43
CA THR A 66 -9.30 12.49 10.76
C THR A 66 -9.11 12.55 12.26
N ILE A 67 -8.20 13.42 12.70
CA ILE A 67 -7.98 13.74 14.11
C ILE A 67 -8.34 15.20 14.36
N SER A 68 -8.96 15.47 15.51
CA SER A 68 -9.23 16.82 16.02
C SER A 68 -8.63 16.95 17.43
N GLY A 69 -8.35 18.19 17.86
CA GLY A 69 -7.87 18.49 19.22
C GLY A 69 -6.42 18.08 19.48
N ASN A 70 -5.93 18.34 20.70
CA ASN A 70 -4.53 18.17 21.12
C ASN A 70 -4.26 16.85 21.86
N ASP A 71 -5.00 15.78 21.57
CA ASP A 71 -4.84 14.51 22.29
C ASP A 71 -3.39 14.00 22.24
N ALA A 72 -2.93 13.48 23.38
CA ALA A 72 -1.57 12.98 23.55
C ALA A 72 -1.28 11.77 22.65
N THR A 73 -0.06 11.69 22.14
CA THR A 73 0.45 10.52 21.43
C THR A 73 0.82 9.40 22.41
N SER A 74 0.80 8.16 21.93
CA SER A 74 1.21 6.99 22.70
C SER A 74 2.04 6.02 21.86
N ALA A 75 2.76 5.14 22.53
CA ALA A 75 3.35 3.98 21.89
C ALA A 75 2.25 3.08 21.32
N SER A 76 2.50 2.42 20.19
CA SER A 76 1.51 1.57 19.52
C SER A 76 2.15 0.31 18.96
N ALA A 77 1.50 -0.82 19.16
CA ALA A 77 1.80 -2.08 18.49
C ALA A 77 0.84 -2.25 17.31
N PHE A 78 1.38 -2.57 16.13
CA PHE A 78 0.62 -2.66 14.89
C PHE A 78 0.33 -4.10 14.50
N THR A 79 -0.83 -4.30 13.88
CA THR A 79 -1.27 -5.56 13.28
C THR A 79 -1.73 -5.33 11.83
N SER A 80 -2.02 -6.41 11.11
CA SER A 80 -2.61 -6.32 9.77
C SER A 80 -4.04 -5.74 9.75
N ALA A 81 -4.66 -5.53 10.92
CA ALA A 81 -5.95 -4.83 11.01
C ALA A 81 -5.80 -3.31 11.01
N ASP A 82 -4.61 -2.79 11.34
CA ASP A 82 -4.40 -1.36 11.59
C ASP A 82 -4.00 -0.60 10.33
N THR A 83 -4.27 0.70 10.33
CA THR A 83 -3.90 1.63 9.26
C THR A 83 -3.11 2.80 9.84
N ALA A 84 -1.91 3.04 9.30
CA ALA A 84 -1.08 4.18 9.66
C ALA A 84 -1.39 5.38 8.76
N TYR A 85 -1.62 6.55 9.36
CA TYR A 85 -1.88 7.82 8.69
C TYR A 85 -0.68 8.75 8.86
N PHE A 86 -0.14 9.22 7.74
CA PHE A 86 0.93 10.19 7.64
C PHE A 86 0.35 11.48 7.08
N THR A 87 0.18 12.46 7.95
CA THR A 87 -0.40 13.77 7.65
C THR A 87 0.52 14.90 8.11
N GLY A 88 0.18 16.16 7.83
CA GLY A 88 0.96 17.30 8.32
C GLY A 88 2.31 17.46 7.62
N VAL A 89 3.32 17.92 8.34
CA VAL A 89 4.65 18.19 7.79
C VAL A 89 5.32 16.88 7.36
N ALA A 90 5.69 16.80 6.09
CA ALA A 90 6.40 15.65 5.55
C ALA A 90 7.74 15.41 6.27
N GLY A 91 8.16 14.16 6.33
CA GLY A 91 9.46 13.77 6.89
C GLY A 91 9.85 12.33 6.59
N THR A 92 10.99 11.92 7.12
CA THR A 92 11.46 10.53 7.04
C THR A 92 11.06 9.77 8.28
N VAL A 93 10.19 8.78 8.13
CA VAL A 93 9.78 7.86 9.18
C VAL A 93 10.59 6.57 9.04
N THR A 94 11.55 6.36 9.93
CA THR A 94 12.48 5.23 9.88
C THR A 94 11.99 4.09 10.75
N LEU A 95 11.85 2.88 10.20
CA LEU A 95 11.47 1.70 10.97
C LEU A 95 12.52 1.38 12.05
N GLY A 96 12.12 1.46 13.31
CA GLY A 96 12.94 1.10 14.48
C GLY A 96 12.79 -0.36 14.92
N ALA A 97 11.75 -1.04 14.43
CA ALA A 97 11.51 -2.48 14.61
C ALA A 97 10.84 -3.07 13.35
N PRO A 98 10.82 -4.40 13.16
CA PRO A 98 9.96 -5.03 12.18
C PRO A 98 8.48 -4.79 12.52
N LEU A 99 7.65 -4.48 11.52
CA LEU A 99 6.24 -4.13 11.71
C LEU A 99 5.34 -4.87 10.74
N THR A 100 4.11 -5.15 11.16
CA THR A 100 3.04 -5.65 10.31
C THR A 100 1.89 -4.63 10.27
N ILE A 101 1.40 -4.30 9.09
CA ILE A 101 0.36 -3.27 8.90
C ILE A 101 -0.65 -3.66 7.81
N GLY A 102 -1.91 -3.24 7.96
CA GLY A 102 -2.99 -3.43 6.97
C GLY A 102 -3.13 -2.29 5.97
N GLY A 103 -2.77 -1.08 6.37
CA GLY A 103 -2.85 0.08 5.48
C GLY A 103 -1.89 1.20 5.80
N LEU A 104 -1.54 1.97 4.77
CA LEU A 104 -0.82 3.24 4.88
C LEU A 104 -1.62 4.31 4.16
N VAL A 105 -1.78 5.48 4.78
CA VAL A 105 -2.45 6.64 4.20
C VAL A 105 -1.53 7.84 4.26
N PHE A 106 -1.27 8.46 3.12
CA PHE A 106 -0.51 9.70 2.97
C PHE A 106 -1.46 10.79 2.47
N SER A 107 -1.92 11.64 3.38
CA SER A 107 -2.91 12.68 3.09
C SER A 107 -2.59 14.00 3.79
N ASP A 108 -3.14 15.11 3.29
CA ASP A 108 -3.04 16.42 3.95
C ASP A 108 -1.61 16.80 4.32
N ILE A 109 -0.68 16.54 3.38
CA ILE A 109 0.76 16.76 3.58
C ILE A 109 1.08 18.22 3.30
N THR A 110 1.71 18.85 4.28
CA THR A 110 2.31 20.17 4.13
C THR A 110 3.75 19.98 3.65
N ASN A 111 3.97 20.23 2.36
CA ASN A 111 5.30 20.16 1.76
C ASN A 111 6.17 21.30 2.32
N THR A 112 7.21 20.93 3.06
CA THR A 112 8.28 21.85 3.49
C THR A 112 9.57 21.54 2.71
N ALA A 113 10.71 22.11 3.10
CA ALA A 113 12.01 21.76 2.52
C ALA A 113 12.34 20.25 2.59
N ALA A 114 11.68 19.49 3.49
CA ALA A 114 11.81 18.04 3.59
C ALA A 114 11.20 17.26 2.40
N GLY A 115 10.40 17.91 1.55
CA GLY A 115 9.78 17.28 0.39
C GLY A 115 8.61 16.36 0.77
N ASN A 116 8.74 15.08 0.44
CA ASN A 116 7.69 14.06 0.52
C ASN A 116 7.86 13.18 1.76
N TYR A 117 6.82 12.48 2.20
CA TYR A 117 7.01 11.44 3.22
C TYR A 117 7.83 10.27 2.69
N VAL A 118 8.79 9.81 3.50
CA VAL A 118 9.62 8.64 3.22
C VAL A 118 9.46 7.64 4.36
N ILE A 119 9.01 6.42 4.07
CA ILE A 119 9.12 5.29 4.99
C ILE A 119 10.45 4.59 4.73
N ALA A 120 11.42 4.78 5.63
CA ALA A 120 12.77 4.29 5.51
C ALA A 120 13.02 3.07 6.42
N GLY A 121 14.00 2.24 6.09
CA GLY A 121 14.39 1.09 6.90
C GLY A 121 15.88 0.80 6.80
N SER A 122 16.42 0.06 7.77
CA SER A 122 17.83 -0.30 7.86
C SER A 122 18.18 -1.63 7.18
N GLY A 123 17.22 -2.28 6.52
CA GLY A 123 17.35 -3.64 5.98
C GLY A 123 17.14 -4.76 7.01
N VAL A 124 17.26 -4.46 8.31
CA VAL A 124 16.90 -5.39 9.41
C VAL A 124 15.43 -5.24 9.77
N ASN A 125 14.95 -4.00 9.82
CA ASN A 125 13.56 -3.68 10.12
C ASN A 125 12.75 -3.69 8.83
N ILE A 126 11.83 -4.65 8.73
CA ILE A 126 11.01 -4.93 7.54
C ILE A 126 9.58 -4.44 7.78
N LEU A 127 9.00 -3.80 6.76
CA LEU A 127 7.58 -3.48 6.72
C LEU A 127 6.82 -4.64 6.07
N THR A 128 6.06 -5.38 6.87
CA THR A 128 5.21 -6.47 6.37
C THR A 128 3.80 -5.96 6.12
N LEU A 129 3.34 -6.05 4.88
CA LEU A 129 1.95 -5.75 4.51
C LEU A 129 1.12 -7.02 4.65
N GLY A 130 0.11 -6.99 5.53
CA GLY A 130 -0.82 -8.09 5.73
C GLY A 130 -2.25 -7.64 5.45
N ALA A 131 -3.05 -8.45 4.77
CA ALA A 131 -4.43 -8.07 4.52
C ALA A 131 -5.26 -7.99 5.82
N PRO A 132 -6.08 -6.94 6.02
CA PRO A 132 -7.07 -6.92 7.09
C PRO A 132 -8.19 -7.92 6.77
N THR A 133 -8.92 -8.39 7.78
CA THR A 133 -10.01 -9.38 7.59
C THR A 133 -11.15 -8.90 6.70
N THR A 134 -11.25 -7.59 6.47
CA THR A 134 -12.28 -6.92 5.69
C THR A 134 -11.87 -6.63 4.24
N SER A 135 -10.64 -6.97 3.82
CA SER A 135 -10.13 -6.72 2.47
C SER A 135 -9.26 -7.89 2.00
N ALA A 136 -9.27 -8.16 0.69
CA ALA A 136 -8.40 -9.18 0.09
C ALA A 136 -6.91 -8.76 0.07
N SER A 137 -6.62 -7.46 0.17
CA SER A 137 -5.25 -6.93 0.13
C SER A 137 -5.09 -5.73 1.08
N PRO A 138 -3.89 -5.52 1.62
CA PRO A 138 -3.55 -4.27 2.31
C PRO A 138 -3.56 -3.09 1.33
N THR A 139 -3.71 -1.88 1.86
CA THR A 139 -3.87 -0.68 1.02
C THR A 139 -2.77 0.35 1.26
N ILE A 140 -2.29 0.98 0.18
CA ILE A 140 -1.42 2.16 0.27
C ILE A 140 -2.13 3.28 -0.47
N LYS A 141 -2.64 4.26 0.28
CA LYS A 141 -3.36 5.41 -0.26
C LYS A 141 -2.44 6.63 -0.24
N VAL A 142 -2.24 7.24 -1.41
CA VAL A 142 -1.55 8.53 -1.53
C VAL A 142 -2.52 9.51 -2.17
N THR A 143 -2.92 10.56 -1.46
CA THR A 143 -3.92 11.50 -2.00
C THR A 143 -3.33 12.45 -3.05
N THR A 144 -4.20 13.10 -3.81
CA THR A 144 -3.84 14.05 -4.87
C THR A 144 -2.82 15.08 -4.40
N GLY A 145 -1.86 15.41 -5.26
CA GLY A 145 -0.80 16.40 -4.97
C GLY A 145 0.36 15.86 -4.11
N ASN A 146 0.21 14.66 -3.54
CA ASN A 146 1.23 14.05 -2.70
C ASN A 146 2.06 13.00 -3.44
N ILE A 147 3.31 12.87 -3.01
CA ILE A 147 4.18 11.76 -3.34
C ILE A 147 4.56 11.09 -2.02
N ALA A 148 4.56 9.77 -1.98
CA ALA A 148 5.09 8.98 -0.87
C ALA A 148 6.18 8.06 -1.39
N THR A 149 7.27 7.93 -0.64
CA THR A 149 8.37 7.00 -0.95
C THR A 149 8.43 5.92 0.11
N ILE A 150 8.56 4.66 -0.30
CA ILE A 150 8.89 3.56 0.60
C ILE A 150 10.25 3.02 0.18
N SER A 151 11.27 3.36 0.98
CA SER A 151 12.65 2.91 0.83
C SER A 151 13.01 1.80 1.84
N ALA A 152 12.15 1.56 2.83
CA ALA A 152 12.19 0.33 3.63
C ALA A 152 11.94 -0.91 2.78
N GLN A 153 12.44 -2.07 3.22
CA GLN A 153 12.09 -3.35 2.63
C GLN A 153 10.62 -3.65 2.93
N VAL A 154 9.87 -4.03 1.90
CA VAL A 154 8.47 -4.45 1.97
C VAL A 154 8.38 -5.96 1.79
N SER A 155 7.64 -6.61 2.70
CA SER A 155 7.34 -8.04 2.71
C SER A 155 5.84 -8.30 2.81
N GLY A 156 5.43 -9.56 2.69
CA GLY A 156 4.04 -10.00 2.84
C GLY A 156 3.52 -10.84 1.66
N ALA A 157 2.62 -11.77 1.95
CA ALA A 157 2.07 -12.67 0.93
C ALA A 157 0.83 -12.09 0.20
N ASN A 158 0.21 -11.05 0.75
CA ASN A 158 -1.07 -10.54 0.24
C ASN A 158 -0.92 -9.48 -0.88
N GLY A 159 0.30 -9.08 -1.21
CA GLY A 159 0.55 -7.97 -2.15
C GLY A 159 0.03 -6.65 -1.60
N PHE A 160 -0.47 -5.75 -2.45
CA PHE A 160 -1.11 -4.51 -2.01
C PHE A 160 -1.96 -3.84 -3.10
N ALA A 161 -2.88 -2.97 -2.67
CA ALA A 161 -3.61 -2.06 -3.54
C ALA A 161 -3.15 -0.61 -3.36
N LYS A 162 -2.61 0.00 -4.43
CA LYS A 162 -2.34 1.44 -4.52
C LYS A 162 -3.63 2.19 -4.87
N THR A 163 -4.00 3.14 -4.02
CA THR A 163 -5.19 3.99 -4.18
C THR A 163 -4.84 5.47 -3.96
N GLY A 164 -5.82 6.36 -4.20
CA GLY A 164 -5.64 7.80 -4.20
C GLY A 164 -4.80 8.29 -5.39
N GLN A 165 -5.07 9.51 -5.84
CA GLN A 165 -4.53 10.04 -7.10
C GLN A 165 -3.06 10.49 -7.03
N GLY A 166 -2.43 10.44 -5.85
CA GLY A 166 -1.01 10.75 -5.67
C GLY A 166 -0.09 9.64 -6.15
N SER A 167 1.23 9.89 -6.04
CA SER A 167 2.26 8.96 -6.50
C SER A 167 2.89 8.17 -5.35
N LEU A 168 3.05 6.86 -5.54
CA LEU A 168 3.83 6.00 -4.66
C LEU A 168 5.11 5.56 -5.37
N TRP A 169 6.26 5.81 -4.77
CA TRP A 169 7.56 5.34 -5.25
C TRP A 169 8.07 4.21 -4.34
N LEU A 170 8.26 3.01 -4.90
CA LEU A 170 8.99 1.95 -4.23
C LEU A 170 10.45 1.99 -4.69
N THR A 171 11.39 2.07 -3.75
CA THR A 171 12.80 2.26 -4.10
C THR A 171 13.72 1.15 -3.57
N ASN A 172 13.22 0.28 -2.69
CA ASN A 172 14.00 -0.81 -2.14
C ASN A 172 14.04 -2.02 -3.09
N ASN A 173 15.22 -2.37 -3.60
CA ASN A 173 15.38 -3.48 -4.55
C ASN A 173 15.34 -4.88 -3.90
N SER A 174 15.29 -4.94 -2.57
CA SER A 174 15.22 -6.17 -1.79
C SER A 174 13.80 -6.51 -1.31
N ASN A 175 12.77 -5.83 -1.84
CA ASN A 175 11.38 -6.20 -1.57
C ASN A 175 11.14 -7.67 -1.92
N ASN A 176 10.40 -8.38 -1.07
CA ASN A 176 10.18 -9.82 -1.19
C ASN A 176 8.71 -10.22 -0.99
N PHE A 177 7.78 -9.27 -1.07
CA PHE A 177 6.36 -9.57 -1.11
C PHE A 177 5.99 -10.35 -2.38
N THR A 178 5.00 -11.24 -2.27
CA THR A 178 4.69 -12.22 -3.34
C THR A 178 3.31 -12.08 -3.95
N GLY A 179 2.38 -11.40 -3.29
CA GLY A 179 0.99 -11.28 -3.75
C GLY A 179 0.80 -10.29 -4.91
N ASP A 180 -0.46 -10.07 -5.24
CA ASP A 180 -0.88 -9.22 -6.36
C ASP A 180 -0.63 -7.73 -6.09
N ILE A 181 -0.27 -7.01 -7.15
CA ILE A 181 -0.18 -5.55 -7.11
C ILE A 181 -1.37 -4.99 -7.88
N PHE A 182 -2.25 -4.28 -7.18
CA PHE A 182 -3.37 -3.56 -7.79
C PHE A 182 -3.07 -2.06 -7.80
N VAL A 183 -2.95 -1.45 -8.97
CA VAL A 183 -2.85 0.01 -9.10
C VAL A 183 -4.21 0.54 -9.53
N ARG A 184 -4.99 1.02 -8.55
CA ARG A 184 -6.37 1.47 -8.78
C ARG A 184 -6.50 2.95 -9.07
N ASP A 185 -5.59 3.75 -8.50
CA ASP A 185 -5.62 5.20 -8.63
C ASP A 185 -4.23 5.81 -8.43
N GLY A 186 -4.01 6.95 -9.08
CA GLY A 186 -2.73 7.65 -9.11
C GLY A 186 -1.63 6.85 -9.80
N SER A 187 -0.39 6.97 -9.32
CA SER A 187 0.76 6.31 -9.94
C SER A 187 1.53 5.43 -8.97
N LEU A 188 1.92 4.23 -9.42
CA LEU A 188 2.97 3.42 -8.80
C LEU A 188 4.23 3.55 -9.66
N ILE A 189 5.32 4.01 -9.07
CA ILE A 189 6.59 4.28 -9.75
C ILE A 189 7.64 3.31 -9.26
N VAL A 190 8.34 2.67 -10.21
CA VAL A 190 9.47 1.78 -9.97
C VAL A 190 10.56 2.01 -11.01
N SER A 191 11.80 1.74 -10.65
CA SER A 191 13.00 1.84 -11.49
C SER A 191 13.83 0.56 -11.51
N ASN A 192 13.39 -0.48 -10.80
CA ASN A 192 14.05 -1.78 -10.78
C ASN A 192 13.02 -2.90 -10.53
N ASN A 193 13.24 -4.08 -11.12
CA ASN A 193 12.36 -5.23 -10.95
C ASN A 193 12.21 -5.66 -9.48
N GLY A 194 13.30 -5.64 -8.71
CA GLY A 194 13.30 -6.05 -7.30
C GLY A 194 12.40 -5.18 -6.41
N GLN A 195 12.02 -3.98 -6.85
CA GLN A 195 11.10 -3.12 -6.11
C GLN A 195 9.65 -3.63 -6.13
N LEU A 196 9.31 -4.48 -7.10
CA LEU A 196 7.98 -5.08 -7.25
C LEU A 196 7.86 -6.44 -6.54
N GLY A 197 8.83 -6.77 -5.68
CA GLY A 197 8.83 -8.01 -4.91
C GLY A 197 9.28 -9.22 -5.73
N SER A 198 9.12 -10.40 -5.13
CA SER A 198 9.53 -11.69 -5.71
C SER A 198 8.35 -12.50 -6.25
N GLY A 199 7.13 -11.96 -6.18
CA GLY A 199 5.94 -12.64 -6.66
C GLY A 199 5.91 -12.79 -8.18
N THR A 200 5.20 -13.81 -8.65
CA THR A 200 5.02 -14.13 -10.08
C THR A 200 3.64 -13.77 -10.62
N THR A 201 2.75 -13.28 -9.77
CA THR A 201 1.38 -12.92 -10.18
C THR A 201 1.36 -11.63 -11.00
N PRO A 202 0.24 -11.30 -11.67
CA PRO A 202 0.19 -10.09 -12.48
C PRO A 202 0.26 -8.80 -11.65
N ILE A 203 0.63 -7.71 -12.32
CA ILE A 203 0.39 -6.34 -11.89
C ILE A 203 -0.88 -5.88 -12.62
N MET A 204 -1.92 -5.58 -11.85
CA MET A 204 -3.22 -5.18 -12.36
C MET A 204 -3.36 -3.67 -12.25
N VAL A 205 -3.31 -2.96 -13.37
CA VAL A 205 -3.60 -1.52 -13.42
C VAL A 205 -5.04 -1.33 -13.86
N GLN A 206 -5.84 -0.72 -12.99
CA GLN A 206 -7.27 -0.50 -13.22
C GLN A 206 -7.53 0.97 -13.51
N GLY A 207 -8.27 1.24 -14.58
CA GLY A 207 -8.79 2.55 -14.91
C GLY A 207 -10.28 2.46 -15.19
N PHE A 208 -11.04 3.37 -14.60
CA PHE A 208 -12.45 3.51 -14.89
C PHE A 208 -12.69 4.76 -15.74
N TYR A 209 -13.65 4.67 -16.64
CA TYR A 209 -14.24 5.87 -17.22
C TYR A 209 -15.21 6.46 -16.19
N SER A 210 -14.82 7.53 -15.51
CA SER A 210 -15.76 8.30 -14.69
C SER A 210 -16.32 9.46 -15.51
N ASN A 211 -17.59 9.36 -15.89
CA ASN A 211 -18.34 10.49 -16.43
C ASN A 211 -18.29 11.67 -15.44
N GLY A 212 -17.46 12.68 -15.71
CA GLY A 212 -17.47 13.95 -14.98
C GLY A 212 -16.53 14.08 -13.77
N LEU A 213 -15.63 13.12 -13.50
CA LEU A 213 -14.54 13.34 -12.53
C LEU A 213 -13.18 13.51 -13.24
N PRO A 214 -12.34 14.47 -12.82
CA PRO A 214 -11.13 14.83 -13.54
C PRO A 214 -9.97 13.82 -13.41
N PHE A 215 -10.08 12.83 -12.53
CA PHE A 215 -9.00 11.86 -12.29
C PHE A 215 -9.62 10.51 -11.96
N SER A 216 -9.35 9.50 -12.79
CA SER A 216 -9.79 8.14 -12.51
C SER A 216 -8.84 7.12 -13.13
N GLY A 217 -8.30 6.26 -12.29
CA GLY A 217 -7.50 5.11 -12.71
C GLY A 217 -6.05 5.17 -12.26
N GLY A 218 -5.42 4.00 -12.25
CA GLY A 218 -4.02 3.82 -11.92
C GLY A 218 -3.10 3.97 -13.13
N ALA A 219 -1.83 4.28 -12.85
CA ALA A 219 -0.72 4.12 -13.79
C ALA A 219 0.43 3.36 -13.14
N LEU A 220 0.97 2.37 -13.84
CA LEU A 220 2.28 1.82 -13.55
C LEU A 220 3.33 2.61 -14.35
N VAL A 221 4.33 3.17 -13.65
CA VAL A 221 5.43 3.91 -14.26
C VAL A 221 6.71 3.09 -14.14
N LEU A 222 7.25 2.67 -15.28
CA LEU A 222 8.54 2.00 -15.41
C LEU A 222 9.61 3.06 -15.71
N ASN A 223 10.34 3.49 -14.68
CA ASN A 223 11.38 4.50 -14.77
C ASN A 223 12.77 3.86 -14.91
N GLY A 224 13.04 3.24 -16.06
CA GLY A 224 14.32 2.60 -16.34
C GLY A 224 15.44 3.56 -16.72
N ALA A 225 15.12 4.81 -17.06
CA ALA A 225 16.09 5.82 -17.50
C ALA A 225 17.04 5.24 -18.58
N THR A 226 18.34 5.56 -18.54
CA THR A 226 19.30 5.08 -19.54
C THR A 226 19.78 3.65 -19.31
N THR A 227 19.68 3.11 -18.10
CA THR A 227 20.16 1.76 -17.77
C THR A 227 19.13 0.69 -18.10
N GLY A 228 17.85 1.03 -17.98
CA GLY A 228 16.77 0.11 -18.17
C GLY A 228 16.60 -0.92 -17.06
N PHE A 229 15.52 -1.71 -17.16
CA PHE A 229 15.36 -2.94 -16.39
C PHE A 229 14.37 -3.89 -17.07
N THR A 230 14.46 -5.18 -16.69
CA THR A 230 13.52 -6.22 -17.13
C THR A 230 12.48 -6.47 -16.06
N LEU A 231 11.23 -6.15 -16.36
CA LEU A 231 10.06 -6.47 -15.56
C LEU A 231 9.66 -7.94 -15.77
N SER A 232 9.72 -8.73 -14.70
CA SER A 232 9.45 -10.18 -14.73
C SER A 232 8.03 -10.57 -14.32
N ARG A 233 7.14 -9.61 -14.10
CA ARG A 233 5.72 -9.83 -13.78
C ARG A 233 4.86 -9.45 -14.97
N GLN A 234 3.81 -10.22 -15.23
CA GLN A 234 2.83 -9.87 -16.26
C GLN A 234 2.19 -8.52 -15.90
N VAL A 235 1.97 -7.65 -16.88
CA VAL A 235 1.25 -6.40 -16.69
C VAL A 235 -0.09 -6.48 -17.40
N ASN A 236 -1.17 -6.29 -16.65
CA ASN A 236 -2.53 -6.23 -17.18
C ASN A 236 -3.05 -4.80 -16.96
N ILE A 237 -3.34 -4.08 -18.02
CA ILE A 237 -3.82 -2.70 -17.94
C ILE A 237 -5.21 -2.51 -18.52
N VAL A 238 -6.00 -1.73 -17.80
CA VAL A 238 -7.30 -1.21 -18.22
C VAL A 238 -7.28 0.31 -18.07
N GLY A 239 -7.71 1.06 -19.08
CA GLY A 239 -7.95 2.49 -18.98
C GLY A 239 -6.80 3.40 -19.44
N ARG A 240 -7.00 4.70 -19.21
CA ARG A 240 -6.18 5.80 -19.73
C ARG A 240 -5.23 6.40 -18.69
N GLY A 241 -5.06 5.75 -17.53
CA GLY A 241 -4.28 6.30 -16.42
C GLY A 241 -4.99 7.44 -15.67
N PRO A 242 -4.33 8.06 -14.68
CA PRO A 242 -4.95 8.95 -13.70
C PRO A 242 -5.36 10.33 -14.22
N GLY A 243 -4.87 10.80 -15.37
CA GLY A 243 -5.11 12.19 -15.83
C GLY A 243 -6.36 12.38 -16.72
N VAL A 244 -6.99 13.56 -16.63
CA VAL A 244 -8.09 14.02 -17.52
C VAL A 244 -7.75 14.08 -19.01
N VAL A 245 -6.49 14.32 -19.33
CA VAL A 245 -6.07 14.69 -20.69
C VAL A 245 -5.68 13.48 -21.51
N SER A 246 -5.83 13.61 -22.83
CA SER A 246 -5.48 12.62 -23.84
C SER A 246 -3.98 12.23 -23.90
N GLY A 247 -3.15 12.68 -22.96
CA GLY A 247 -1.74 12.29 -22.80
C GLY A 247 -1.45 11.38 -21.60
N SER A 248 -2.46 10.91 -20.87
CA SER A 248 -2.29 9.93 -19.79
C SER A 248 -2.31 8.47 -20.31
N ALA A 249 -1.70 7.55 -19.56
CA ALA A 249 -1.67 6.11 -19.85
C ALA A 249 -1.66 5.26 -18.57
N ALA A 250 -2.26 4.07 -18.64
CA ALA A 250 -2.25 3.11 -17.53
C ALA A 250 -0.88 2.41 -17.39
N LEU A 251 -0.08 2.38 -18.45
CA LEU A 251 1.33 2.04 -18.41
C LEU A 251 2.15 3.19 -18.99
N ILE A 252 3.13 3.67 -18.25
CA ILE A 252 4.08 4.68 -18.71
C ILE A 252 5.47 4.08 -18.59
N SER A 253 6.17 3.97 -19.71
CA SER A 253 7.54 3.46 -19.78
C SER A 253 8.48 4.60 -20.14
N ILE A 254 9.47 4.84 -19.30
CA ILE A 254 10.48 5.88 -19.45
C ILE A 254 11.84 5.20 -19.50
N GLY A 255 12.54 5.33 -20.62
CA GLY A 255 13.86 4.73 -20.81
C GLY A 255 13.81 3.37 -21.51
N TYR A 256 14.76 2.50 -21.16
CA TYR A 256 14.96 1.21 -21.83
C TYR A 256 14.36 0.05 -21.02
N ASN A 257 13.08 -0.23 -21.16
CA ASN A 257 12.41 -1.24 -20.33
C ASN A 257 12.06 -2.49 -21.12
N THR A 258 12.21 -3.66 -20.51
CA THR A 258 11.72 -4.93 -21.07
C THR A 258 10.60 -5.49 -20.21
N ILE A 259 9.45 -5.80 -20.80
CA ILE A 259 8.34 -6.52 -20.15
C ILE A 259 8.41 -7.97 -20.61
N SER A 260 8.99 -8.85 -19.77
CA SER A 260 9.33 -10.22 -20.18
C SER A 260 8.24 -11.25 -19.90
N ALA A 261 7.39 -11.01 -18.91
CA ALA A 261 6.27 -11.90 -18.58
C ALA A 261 4.97 -11.58 -19.35
N GLY A 262 4.99 -10.53 -20.18
CA GLY A 262 3.89 -10.16 -21.07
C GLY A 262 3.10 -8.93 -20.64
N LEU A 263 2.41 -8.35 -21.62
CA LEU A 263 1.57 -7.16 -21.49
C LEU A 263 0.19 -7.47 -22.07
N SER A 264 -0.84 -7.31 -21.25
CA SER A 264 -2.24 -7.38 -21.69
C SER A 264 -2.88 -6.01 -21.56
N LEU A 265 -3.42 -5.53 -22.67
CA LEU A 265 -4.34 -4.40 -22.66
C LEU A 265 -5.75 -4.98 -22.76
N GLY A 266 -6.70 -4.40 -22.04
CA GLY A 266 -8.12 -4.75 -22.19
C GLY A 266 -9.01 -3.68 -21.59
N SER A 267 -10.26 -3.59 -22.04
CA SER A 267 -11.29 -2.78 -21.40
C SER A 267 -12.67 -3.13 -21.97
N LEU A 268 -13.70 -3.00 -21.13
CA LEU A 268 -15.10 -3.18 -21.54
C LEU A 268 -15.81 -1.85 -21.84
N ASN A 269 -15.25 -0.73 -21.38
CA ASN A 269 -15.96 0.55 -21.28
C ASN A 269 -15.07 1.79 -21.52
N SER A 270 -13.79 1.60 -21.84
CA SER A 270 -12.82 2.70 -22.01
C SER A 270 -11.66 2.29 -22.93
N GLU A 271 -10.86 3.25 -23.37
CA GLU A 271 -9.59 2.94 -24.06
C GLU A 271 -8.53 2.44 -23.08
N SER A 272 -7.65 1.55 -23.53
CA SER A 272 -6.47 1.12 -22.77
C SER A 272 -5.21 1.62 -23.45
N ARG A 273 -4.42 2.41 -22.71
CA ARG A 273 -3.26 3.13 -23.26
C ARG A 273 -1.99 2.75 -22.52
N ALA A 274 -0.94 2.42 -23.28
CA ALA A 274 0.43 2.33 -22.83
C ALA A 274 1.28 3.39 -23.57
N TRP A 275 2.16 4.07 -22.83
CA TRP A 275 2.97 5.17 -23.35
C TRP A 275 4.46 4.92 -23.16
N SER A 276 5.22 4.87 -24.25
CA SER A 276 6.70 4.88 -24.24
C SER A 276 7.15 6.33 -24.39
N SER A 277 7.60 6.96 -23.29
CA SER A 277 7.90 8.40 -23.29
C SER A 277 9.23 8.74 -23.94
N PHE A 278 10.23 7.89 -23.76
CA PHE A 278 11.61 8.04 -24.23
C PHE A 278 12.26 6.65 -24.20
N GLY A 279 13.26 6.41 -25.05
CA GLY A 279 13.98 5.13 -25.11
C GLY A 279 13.18 4.06 -25.86
N THR A 280 13.36 2.81 -25.45
CA THR A 280 12.72 1.65 -26.09
C THR A 280 12.03 0.82 -25.03
N THR A 281 10.76 0.51 -25.26
CA THR A 281 10.03 -0.49 -24.47
C THR A 281 9.92 -1.77 -25.29
N THR A 282 10.58 -2.82 -24.83
CA THR A 282 10.54 -4.15 -25.44
C THR A 282 9.51 -5.01 -24.72
N ILE A 283 8.59 -5.61 -25.46
CA ILE A 283 7.68 -6.64 -24.96
C ILE A 283 8.21 -7.96 -25.50
N SER A 284 8.89 -8.72 -24.64
CA SER A 284 9.45 -10.03 -25.01
C SER A 284 8.61 -11.21 -24.52
N GLY A 285 7.63 -10.92 -23.65
CA GLY A 285 6.57 -11.86 -23.32
C GLY A 285 5.36 -11.72 -24.24
N PRO A 286 4.27 -12.48 -23.99
CA PRO A 286 3.05 -12.35 -24.78
C PRO A 286 2.48 -10.93 -24.74
N LEU A 287 2.16 -10.36 -25.92
CA LEU A 287 1.32 -9.17 -26.04
C LEU A 287 -0.11 -9.60 -26.35
N THR A 288 -1.06 -9.19 -25.51
CA THR A 288 -2.49 -9.43 -25.72
C THR A 288 -3.24 -8.12 -25.84
N LEU A 289 -4.00 -7.97 -26.92
CA LEU A 289 -4.88 -6.82 -27.16
C LEU A 289 -6.34 -7.29 -27.16
N ASN A 290 -6.96 -7.27 -25.98
CA ASN A 290 -8.36 -7.67 -25.80
C ASN A 290 -9.33 -6.49 -26.01
N SER A 291 -9.79 -6.28 -27.25
CA SER A 291 -10.91 -5.36 -27.52
C SER A 291 -12.22 -6.07 -27.21
N SER A 292 -13.02 -5.54 -26.29
CA SER A 292 -14.41 -5.99 -26.21
C SER A 292 -15.18 -5.37 -27.37
N VAL A 293 -15.90 -6.18 -28.15
CA VAL A 293 -16.89 -5.62 -29.08
C VAL A 293 -18.02 -5.10 -28.21
N GLY A 294 -18.03 -3.79 -27.94
CA GLY A 294 -19.20 -3.13 -27.38
C GLY A 294 -20.41 -3.43 -28.26
N THR A 295 -21.58 -3.62 -27.64
CA THR A 295 -22.86 -3.81 -28.33
C THR A 295 -22.95 -2.88 -29.54
N ALA A 296 -23.32 -3.45 -30.70
CA ALA A 296 -23.27 -2.83 -32.02
C ALA A 296 -23.59 -1.32 -31.99
N GLY A 297 -22.59 -0.48 -32.32
CA GLY A 297 -22.79 0.97 -32.47
C GLY A 297 -21.81 1.88 -31.72
N THR A 298 -20.95 1.36 -30.83
CA THR A 298 -19.88 2.16 -30.20
C THR A 298 -18.57 1.99 -30.96
N THR A 299 -18.37 2.84 -31.97
CA THR A 299 -17.06 3.01 -32.63
C THR A 299 -16.10 3.67 -31.62
N GLY A 300 -14.96 3.05 -31.28
CA GLY A 300 -13.87 3.79 -30.59
C GLY A 300 -13.20 3.18 -29.35
N GLN A 301 -13.27 1.87 -29.10
CA GLN A 301 -12.43 1.27 -28.05
C GLN A 301 -10.99 1.11 -28.56
N VAL A 302 -10.11 2.08 -28.22
CA VAL A 302 -8.71 2.08 -28.64
C VAL A 302 -7.84 1.31 -27.64
N MET A 303 -7.03 0.41 -28.18
CA MET A 303 -5.91 -0.20 -27.47
C MET A 303 -4.64 0.36 -28.10
N ALA A 304 -3.94 1.21 -27.37
CA ALA A 304 -2.83 1.98 -27.93
C ALA A 304 -1.51 1.65 -27.23
N LEU A 305 -0.54 1.22 -28.02
CA LEU A 305 0.88 1.41 -27.73
C LEU A 305 1.30 2.69 -28.44
N GLN A 306 1.68 3.72 -27.68
CA GLN A 306 1.92 5.07 -28.21
C GLN A 306 3.07 5.75 -27.47
N GLY A 307 3.39 6.98 -27.87
CA GLY A 307 4.41 7.82 -27.23
C GLY A 307 5.57 8.18 -28.15
N ASN A 308 6.55 8.90 -27.59
CA ASN A 308 7.70 9.44 -28.34
C ASN A 308 8.90 8.47 -28.37
N GLY A 309 8.89 7.43 -27.53
CA GLY A 309 9.85 6.34 -27.56
C GLY A 309 9.41 5.20 -28.48
N ASN A 310 10.27 4.19 -28.60
CA ASN A 310 10.01 3.02 -29.42
C ASN A 310 9.25 1.93 -28.65
N TRP A 311 8.47 1.14 -29.39
CA TRP A 311 7.94 -0.15 -28.96
C TRP A 311 8.57 -1.24 -29.81
N ILE A 312 9.13 -2.27 -29.17
CA ILE A 312 9.61 -3.48 -29.84
C ILE A 312 8.77 -4.64 -29.31
N ILE A 313 8.21 -5.44 -30.22
CA ILE A 313 7.52 -6.69 -29.91
C ILE A 313 8.35 -7.78 -30.56
N SER A 314 8.97 -8.65 -29.75
CA SER A 314 9.95 -9.62 -30.22
C SER A 314 9.96 -10.90 -29.40
#